data_AF-A0A267ED22-F1
#
_entry.id   AF-A0A267ED22-F1
#
_cell.length_a   1.000
_cell.length_b   1.000
_cell.length_c   1.000
_cell.angle_alpha   90.00
_cell.angle_beta   90.00
_cell.angle_gamma   90.00
#
_symmetry.space_group_name_H-M   'P 1'
#
loop_
_entity.id
_entity.type
_entity.pdbx_description
1 polymer ?
#
loop_
_entity_poly.entity_id
_entity_poly.type
_entity_poly.pdbx_seq_one_letter_code
_entity_poly.pdbx_strand_id
1 'polypeptide(L)'
;MRRILFSMSTTGHFISRSSDGAGHVRYFYRNSTDDSIQFGFGSPQYQNELYGLKVCSAAGMMAAYSTVRPVCTSENYLPPAGGFNRGDPHLSTLSNRSYTFNGHCEYHLLTSERWPNSPTLRLQARTAPVSGGAATAFVGVALKSGLNELAVSVIRNESSDDLDVFSSDGRRIGSVRGELAALSNATRLDSYRLEVPDNSTIDIVDESTGVSVTVTMETSSLRVGVQLDLAGKYPSGLDGLLGDSDASGFRLRNGSVLPAGSSERQLFEFGNSWRLNSSEPSYLHYPAGKGRADFCDLSFVPAFAEDFNDNLLELFGGNTELKNASEEVCRSSGSSDLTCMFDAAQLRSVAAAQDAAVAIRDETRTRVVLANRPPQFVSAPSQLRVNGSNSVGVTFSVTDPDGASPNVTVLEAVGGTAKLEAGASGSWQLVWQPVDNWRGDIKLQLVAVDEVGAVTVWTPRIVVCDCGSRGRCCPDCGMADDTAYYHREECKCDLGFTGPQCEQAVKICLTSDCQEPQDKGDEEDGRVDDRWSGVFKVGRSVHGEHSIIIASVGAVTSLVLLSVRLN
;
A
#
# COMPACT_ATOMS: atom_id res chain seq x y z
N MET A 1 -1.52 17.72 12.22
CA MET A 1 -1.83 16.58 11.32
C MET A 1 -2.97 16.85 10.32
N ARG A 2 -2.72 17.68 9.30
CA ARG A 2 -3.58 17.86 8.10
C ARG A 2 -2.78 17.50 6.84
N ARG A 3 -2.29 16.27 6.68
CA ARG A 3 -1.58 15.83 5.45
C ARG A 3 -1.77 14.35 5.10
N ILE A 4 -3.01 13.87 5.21
CA ILE A 4 -3.49 12.71 4.44
C ILE A 4 -4.82 13.17 3.85
N LEU A 5 -4.76 13.92 2.75
CA LEU A 5 -5.90 14.36 1.95
C LEU A 5 -5.32 14.80 0.59
N PHE A 6 -5.75 14.11 -0.45
CA PHE A 6 -5.41 14.36 -1.85
C PHE A 6 -5.90 15.77 -2.27
N SER A 7 -5.01 16.77 -2.27
CA SER A 7 -5.24 18.06 -2.94
C SER A 7 -3.90 18.76 -3.25
N MET A 8 -3.83 19.34 -4.45
CA MET A 8 -2.65 19.82 -5.16
C MET A 8 -1.99 21.04 -4.49
N SER A 9 -0.75 20.87 -4.01
CA SER A 9 0.25 21.93 -3.81
C SER A 9 1.66 21.34 -3.98
N THR A 10 2.62 22.18 -4.37
CA THR A 10 3.79 21.88 -5.19
C THR A 10 4.92 21.04 -4.57
N THR A 11 4.81 20.59 -3.32
CA THR A 11 5.73 19.60 -2.72
C THR A 11 4.98 18.76 -1.68
N GLY A 12 4.87 17.45 -1.96
CA GLY A 12 4.19 16.48 -1.10
C GLY A 12 4.24 15.07 -1.69
N HIS A 13 4.19 14.06 -0.83
CA HIS A 13 4.15 12.65 -1.22
C HIS A 13 2.84 12.35 -1.99
N PHE A 14 2.97 11.98 -3.25
CA PHE A 14 1.88 11.32 -3.98
C PHE A 14 1.99 9.82 -3.72
N ILE A 15 0.98 9.22 -3.09
CA ILE A 15 0.62 7.85 -3.40
C ILE A 15 -0.08 7.93 -4.76
N SER A 16 0.68 7.88 -5.86
CA SER A 16 0.05 7.66 -7.17
C SER A 16 -0.03 6.15 -7.42
N ARG A 17 -1.27 5.70 -7.58
CA ARG A 17 -1.72 4.60 -8.45
C ARG A 17 -0.56 3.91 -9.17
N SER A 18 -0.19 2.71 -8.71
CA SER A 18 0.17 1.72 -9.71
C SER A 18 -1.10 1.47 -10.53
N SER A 19 -0.95 1.43 -11.82
CA SER A 19 -2.03 1.07 -12.73
C SER A 19 -2.49 -0.39 -12.58
N ASP A 20 -1.83 -1.15 -11.70
CA ASP A 20 -1.91 -2.59 -11.52
C ASP A 20 -2.61 -3.00 -10.20
N GLY A 21 -3.35 -2.08 -9.58
CA GLY A 21 -4.28 -2.39 -8.48
C GLY A 21 -3.64 -2.47 -7.07
N ALA A 22 -4.44 -2.88 -6.10
CA ALA A 22 -4.17 -2.80 -4.65
C ALA A 22 -3.11 -3.84 -4.24
N GLY A 23 -1.83 -3.47 -4.32
CA GLY A 23 -0.72 -4.33 -3.93
C GLY A 23 0.66 -3.80 -4.34
N HIS A 24 0.71 -2.80 -5.23
CA HIS A 24 1.94 -2.10 -5.57
C HIS A 24 1.90 -0.69 -4.99
N VAL A 25 2.56 -0.49 -3.87
CA VAL A 25 2.92 0.87 -3.43
C VAL A 25 4.14 1.29 -4.27
N ARG A 26 3.95 2.16 -5.26
CA ARG A 26 5.05 2.90 -5.90
C ARG A 26 4.97 4.36 -5.45
N TYR A 27 6.06 4.87 -4.90
CA TYR A 27 6.22 6.29 -4.60
C TYR A 27 6.87 6.99 -5.80
N PHE A 28 6.29 8.09 -6.27
CA PHE A 28 6.89 8.97 -7.28
C PHE A 28 7.20 10.35 -6.69
N TYR A 29 8.36 10.90 -7.04
CA TYR A 29 8.77 12.26 -6.68
C TYR A 29 8.50 13.22 -7.84
N ARG A 30 7.95 14.41 -7.53
CA ARG A 30 7.88 15.55 -8.47
C ARG A 30 9.10 16.44 -8.22
N ASN A 31 10.04 16.51 -9.17
CA ASN A 31 11.32 17.21 -8.98
C ASN A 31 11.41 18.59 -9.69
N SER A 32 10.42 19.00 -10.48
CA SER A 32 10.34 20.39 -10.99
C SER A 32 8.96 20.71 -11.58
N THR A 33 8.73 21.99 -11.89
CA THR A 33 7.54 22.51 -12.59
C THR A 33 7.66 22.46 -14.12
N ASP A 34 8.73 21.90 -14.67
CA ASP A 34 8.96 21.85 -16.11
C ASP A 34 8.89 20.39 -16.60
N ASP A 35 7.99 20.13 -17.55
CA ASP A 35 7.65 18.81 -18.05
C ASP A 35 8.86 18.13 -18.75
N SER A 36 9.56 17.27 -18.03
CA SER A 36 10.10 16.01 -18.58
C SER A 36 10.45 15.04 -17.43
N ILE A 37 9.65 13.98 -17.29
CA ILE A 37 9.99 12.84 -16.44
C ILE A 37 11.01 12.00 -17.20
N GLN A 38 12.31 12.25 -16.99
CA GLN A 38 13.33 11.27 -17.36
C GLN A 38 13.33 10.15 -16.31
N PHE A 39 12.86 8.98 -16.73
CA PHE A 39 12.95 7.74 -15.97
C PHE A 39 14.43 7.41 -15.69
N GLY A 40 14.85 7.55 -14.44
CA GLY A 40 16.09 6.94 -13.96
C GLY A 40 15.89 5.42 -13.92
N PHE A 41 16.40 4.71 -14.92
CA PHE A 41 16.40 3.25 -15.10
C PHE A 41 17.19 2.48 -14.00
N GLY A 42 17.35 3.00 -12.78
CA GLY A 42 18.39 2.55 -11.85
C GLY A 42 18.01 1.51 -10.79
N SER A 43 16.73 1.22 -10.52
CA SER A 43 16.38 0.22 -9.49
C SER A 43 16.29 -1.19 -10.10
N PRO A 44 17.06 -2.18 -9.61
CA PRO A 44 17.04 -3.55 -10.16
C PRO A 44 15.67 -4.22 -10.05
N GLN A 45 14.90 -3.94 -9.00
CA GLN A 45 13.53 -4.44 -8.82
C GLN A 45 12.56 -3.83 -9.84
N TYR A 46 12.63 -2.53 -10.10
CA TYR A 46 11.78 -1.86 -11.09
C TYR A 46 12.11 -2.30 -12.52
N GLN A 47 13.40 -2.49 -12.82
CA GLN A 47 13.80 -3.10 -14.07
C GLN A 47 13.21 -4.50 -14.20
N ASN A 48 13.35 -5.38 -13.20
CA ASN A 48 12.83 -6.75 -13.28
C ASN A 48 11.30 -6.85 -13.39
N GLU A 49 10.55 -6.00 -12.68
CA GLU A 49 9.08 -5.98 -12.72
C GLU A 49 8.53 -5.53 -14.07
N LEU A 50 9.07 -4.43 -14.62
CA LEU A 50 8.63 -3.93 -15.92
C LEU A 50 9.27 -4.68 -17.09
N TYR A 51 10.38 -5.37 -16.88
CA TYR A 51 11.04 -6.15 -17.92
C TYR A 51 10.15 -7.33 -18.35
N GLY A 52 9.58 -8.07 -17.40
CA GLY A 52 8.63 -9.14 -17.72
C GLY A 52 7.42 -8.61 -18.51
N LEU A 53 6.86 -7.48 -18.07
CA LEU A 53 5.76 -6.82 -18.76
C LEU A 53 6.13 -6.38 -20.18
N LYS A 54 7.27 -5.69 -20.35
CA LYS A 54 7.74 -5.20 -21.65
C LYS A 54 8.06 -6.34 -22.61
N VAL A 55 8.69 -7.41 -22.13
CA VAL A 55 9.02 -8.59 -22.94
C VAL A 55 7.74 -9.29 -23.39
N CYS A 56 6.78 -9.51 -22.47
CA CYS A 56 5.52 -10.16 -22.84
C CYS A 56 4.67 -9.30 -23.77
N SER A 57 4.65 -7.98 -23.56
CA SER A 57 4.00 -7.01 -24.46
C SER A 57 4.61 -7.06 -25.87
N ALA A 58 5.94 -6.96 -25.99
CA ALA A 58 6.63 -7.02 -27.29
C ALA A 58 6.46 -8.37 -28.01
N ALA A 59 6.18 -9.45 -27.26
CA ALA A 59 5.96 -10.79 -27.79
C ALA A 59 4.48 -11.13 -28.06
N GLY A 60 3.53 -10.22 -27.78
CA GLY A 60 2.09 -10.51 -27.91
C GLY A 60 1.59 -11.56 -26.91
N MET A 61 2.19 -11.61 -25.72
CA MET A 61 1.95 -12.62 -24.68
C MET A 61 1.31 -12.04 -23.41
N MET A 62 0.64 -10.88 -23.48
CA MET A 62 0.06 -10.26 -22.29
C MET A 62 -1.03 -11.10 -21.64
N ALA A 63 -1.79 -11.89 -22.42
CA ALA A 63 -2.76 -12.83 -21.86
C ALA A 63 -2.09 -13.84 -20.92
N ALA A 64 -0.95 -14.42 -21.34
CA ALA A 64 -0.17 -15.33 -20.50
C ALA A 64 0.42 -14.58 -19.30
N TYR A 65 0.96 -13.38 -19.49
CA TYR A 65 1.46 -12.52 -18.41
C TYR A 65 0.38 -12.29 -17.33
N SER A 66 -0.84 -11.93 -17.72
CA SER A 66 -1.94 -11.68 -16.79
C SER A 66 -2.41 -12.94 -16.03
N THR A 67 -2.20 -14.15 -16.58
CA THR A 67 -2.52 -15.39 -15.84
C THR A 67 -1.54 -15.68 -14.70
N VAL A 68 -0.27 -15.30 -14.86
CA VAL A 68 0.78 -15.50 -13.83
C VAL A 68 0.94 -14.28 -12.92
N ARG A 69 0.49 -13.11 -13.38
CA ARG A 69 0.50 -11.83 -12.66
C ARG A 69 -0.88 -11.16 -12.79
N PRO A 70 -1.91 -11.69 -12.11
CA PRO A 70 -3.23 -11.06 -12.12
C PRO A 70 -3.17 -9.66 -11.51
N VAL A 71 -4.06 -8.78 -11.95
CA VAL A 71 -4.21 -7.43 -11.38
C VAL A 71 -4.64 -7.56 -9.92
N CYS A 72 -3.97 -6.84 -9.01
CA CYS A 72 -4.26 -6.93 -7.59
C CYS A 72 -5.59 -6.24 -7.27
N THR A 73 -6.44 -6.87 -6.48
CA THR A 73 -7.70 -6.28 -5.98
C THR A 73 -7.61 -6.02 -4.48
N SER A 74 -8.48 -5.17 -3.96
CA SER A 74 -8.68 -4.93 -2.53
C SER A 74 -9.37 -6.10 -1.81
N GLU A 75 -9.75 -7.16 -2.52
CA GLU A 75 -10.56 -8.27 -1.99
C GLU A 75 -9.93 -8.92 -0.76
N ASN A 76 -8.61 -9.12 -0.79
CA ASN A 76 -7.83 -9.77 0.26
C ASN A 76 -7.02 -8.77 1.09
N TYR A 77 -7.37 -7.47 1.05
CA TYR A 77 -6.68 -6.48 1.88
C TYR A 77 -6.95 -6.76 3.36
N LEU A 78 -5.88 -6.86 4.13
CA LEU A 78 -5.93 -6.95 5.58
C LEU A 78 -5.38 -5.65 6.18
N PRO A 79 -6.17 -4.96 7.02
CA PRO A 79 -5.72 -3.82 7.81
C PRO A 79 -4.41 -4.08 8.55
N PRO A 80 -3.43 -3.17 8.49
CA PRO A 80 -2.23 -3.24 9.33
C PRO A 80 -2.59 -3.06 10.82
N ALA A 81 -1.83 -3.72 11.69
CA ALA A 81 -1.94 -3.53 13.14
C ALA A 81 -1.13 -2.31 13.59
N GLY A 82 -1.64 -1.58 14.58
CA GLY A 82 -1.02 -0.36 15.10
C GLY A 82 -0.83 -0.38 16.62
N GLY A 83 0.37 -0.05 17.07
CA GLY A 83 0.74 0.11 18.48
C GLY A 83 1.31 1.49 18.75
N PHE A 84 1.08 2.05 19.94
CA PHE A 84 1.38 3.45 20.22
C PHE A 84 1.80 3.65 21.68
N ASN A 85 2.53 4.73 21.95
CA ASN A 85 2.57 5.36 23.28
C ASN A 85 2.10 6.81 23.21
N ARG A 86 1.77 7.37 24.37
CA ARG A 86 1.45 8.78 24.59
C ARG A 86 1.97 9.17 25.96
N GLY A 87 2.41 10.41 26.16
CA GLY A 87 2.69 10.88 27.52
C GLY A 87 3.75 10.08 28.27
N ASP A 88 3.50 9.76 29.55
CA ASP A 88 4.43 9.15 30.50
C ASP A 88 4.26 7.63 30.70
N PRO A 89 4.96 6.87 29.86
CA PRO A 89 4.28 6.38 28.68
C PRO A 89 3.00 5.58 29.03
N HIS A 90 1.87 6.12 28.59
CA HIS A 90 0.64 5.38 28.37
C HIS A 90 0.76 4.60 27.07
N LEU A 91 0.67 3.27 27.14
CA LEU A 91 0.85 2.37 26.01
C LEU A 91 -0.51 1.92 25.47
N SER A 92 -0.57 1.68 24.17
CA SER A 92 -1.71 1.10 23.49
C SER A 92 -1.25 0.05 22.50
N THR A 93 -1.53 -1.20 22.84
CA THR A 93 -1.00 -2.40 22.19
C THR A 93 -1.57 -2.61 20.78
N LEU A 94 -0.97 -3.55 20.05
CA LEU A 94 -1.44 -4.01 18.74
C LEU A 94 -2.87 -4.57 18.80
N SER A 95 -3.29 -5.11 19.95
CA SER A 95 -4.65 -5.61 20.19
C SER A 95 -5.59 -4.54 20.78
N ASN A 96 -5.24 -3.25 20.68
CA ASN A 96 -6.02 -2.12 21.16
C ASN A 96 -6.33 -2.12 22.67
N ARG A 97 -5.41 -2.64 23.49
CA ARG A 97 -5.46 -2.49 24.96
C ARG A 97 -4.58 -1.36 25.44
N SER A 98 -5.06 -0.59 26.39
CA SER A 98 -4.34 0.56 26.95
C SER A 98 -3.96 0.34 28.41
N TYR A 99 -2.75 0.75 28.79
CA TYR A 99 -2.25 0.73 30.16
C TYR A 99 -1.09 1.71 30.36
N THR A 100 -0.80 2.07 31.60
CA THR A 100 0.33 2.94 31.97
C THR A 100 1.53 2.10 32.37
N PHE A 101 2.74 2.46 31.92
CA PHE A 101 3.96 1.75 32.33
C PHE A 101 5.16 2.68 32.52
N ASN A 102 5.46 3.01 33.78
CA ASN A 102 6.55 3.90 34.15
C ASN A 102 7.75 3.13 34.75
N GLY A 103 8.42 2.28 33.95
CA GLY A 103 9.68 1.64 34.35
C GLY A 103 10.89 2.47 33.96
N HIS A 104 12.02 2.38 34.66
CA HIS A 104 13.26 3.11 34.34
C HIS A 104 14.37 2.16 33.90
N CYS A 105 14.34 1.69 32.65
CA CYS A 105 15.36 0.83 32.01
C CYS A 105 15.21 0.90 30.47
N GLU A 106 15.78 -0.07 29.75
CA GLU A 106 15.48 -0.34 28.35
C GLU A 106 14.55 -1.56 28.23
N TYR A 107 13.56 -1.48 27.35
CA TYR A 107 12.49 -2.48 27.20
C TYR A 107 12.28 -2.88 25.74
N HIS A 108 11.82 -4.12 25.52
CA HIS A 108 11.29 -4.51 24.22
C HIS A 108 9.87 -3.98 24.08
N LEU A 109 9.66 -3.06 23.15
CA LEU A 109 8.31 -2.68 22.73
C LEU A 109 7.68 -3.80 21.90
N LEU A 110 8.43 -4.33 20.93
CA LEU A 110 8.05 -5.48 20.13
C LEU A 110 9.24 -6.40 19.89
N THR A 111 9.03 -7.71 19.97
CA THR A 111 10.03 -8.72 19.60
C THR A 111 9.40 -9.94 18.95
N SER A 112 10.05 -10.48 17.91
CA SER A 112 9.65 -11.73 17.26
C SER A 112 10.45 -12.94 17.75
N GLU A 113 11.30 -12.80 18.78
CA GLU A 113 12.27 -13.82 19.19
C GLU A 113 11.66 -15.19 19.55
N ARG A 114 10.45 -15.22 20.10
CA ARG A 114 9.72 -16.46 20.41
C ARG A 114 9.20 -17.17 19.15
N TRP A 115 9.13 -16.47 18.01
CA TRP A 115 8.38 -16.85 16.82
C TRP A 115 9.34 -17.15 15.65
N PRO A 116 9.87 -18.39 15.54
CA PRO A 116 10.99 -18.73 14.64
C PRO A 116 10.67 -18.62 13.14
N ASN A 117 9.40 -18.52 12.75
CA ASN A 117 8.96 -18.35 11.37
C ASN A 117 8.61 -16.90 11.00
N SER A 118 8.76 -15.97 11.95
CA SER A 118 8.60 -14.55 11.70
C SER A 118 9.93 -13.93 11.30
N PRO A 119 9.95 -12.89 10.44
CA PRO A 119 11.13 -12.07 10.26
C PRO A 119 11.64 -11.56 11.62
N THR A 120 12.95 -11.37 11.74
CA THR A 120 13.53 -10.74 12.93
C THR A 120 12.90 -9.36 13.11
N LEU A 121 12.37 -9.08 14.30
CA LEU A 121 11.92 -7.77 14.71
C LEU A 121 12.31 -7.58 16.17
N ARG A 122 13.04 -6.51 16.45
CA ARG A 122 13.34 -6.02 17.80
C ARG A 122 13.19 -4.51 17.79
N LEU A 123 12.06 -4.04 18.32
CA LEU A 123 11.80 -2.64 18.60
C LEU A 123 12.02 -2.41 20.09
N GLN A 124 12.97 -1.56 20.43
CA GLN A 124 13.39 -1.28 21.80
C GLN A 124 13.13 0.18 22.14
N ALA A 125 12.84 0.46 23.40
CA ALA A 125 12.73 1.81 23.92
C ALA A 125 13.54 1.98 25.21
N ARG A 126 14.11 3.17 25.39
CA ARG A 126 14.76 3.61 26.63
C ARG A 126 13.87 4.61 27.34
N THR A 127 13.70 4.42 28.64
CA THR A 127 12.97 5.35 29.49
C THR A 127 13.90 6.09 30.46
N ALA A 128 13.57 7.32 30.80
CA ALA A 128 14.24 8.11 31.84
C ALA A 128 13.23 8.79 32.75
N PRO A 129 13.56 9.04 34.04
CA PRO A 129 12.68 9.74 34.96
C PRO A 129 12.41 11.15 34.49
N VAL A 130 11.18 11.62 34.71
CA VAL A 130 10.81 13.01 34.45
C VAL A 130 11.05 13.87 35.68
N SER A 131 11.32 15.15 35.51
CA SER A 131 11.67 16.06 36.62
C SER A 131 10.46 16.46 37.49
N GLY A 132 9.24 16.33 36.99
CA GLY A 132 8.04 16.84 37.66
C GLY A 132 7.39 15.91 38.68
N GLY A 133 7.70 14.62 38.66
CA GLY A 133 6.98 13.60 39.45
C GLY A 133 7.61 12.22 39.36
N ALA A 134 6.95 11.23 39.97
CA ALA A 134 7.41 9.84 39.99
C ALA A 134 6.94 9.11 38.72
N ALA A 135 7.44 9.54 37.57
CA ALA A 135 7.13 8.94 36.27
C ALA A 135 8.36 8.90 35.37
N THR A 136 8.22 8.28 34.20
CA THR A 136 9.26 8.19 33.19
C THR A 136 8.73 8.60 31.83
N ALA A 137 9.64 8.94 30.91
CA ALA A 137 9.31 9.21 29.52
C ALA A 137 10.21 8.40 28.60
N PHE A 138 9.71 8.10 27.39
CA PHE A 138 10.56 7.56 26.33
C PHE A 138 11.56 8.62 25.89
N VAL A 139 12.84 8.27 25.86
CA VAL A 139 13.95 9.16 25.48
C VAL A 139 14.83 8.61 24.35
N GLY A 140 14.60 7.35 23.96
CA GLY A 140 15.22 6.76 22.79
C GLY A 140 14.49 5.52 22.32
N VAL A 141 14.58 5.24 21.02
CA VAL A 141 13.97 4.10 20.34
C VAL A 141 15.01 3.46 19.43
N ALA A 142 15.01 2.14 19.29
CA ALA A 142 15.83 1.45 18.31
C ALA A 142 15.09 0.34 17.59
N LEU A 143 15.30 0.21 16.28
CA LEU A 143 14.69 -0.79 15.42
C LEU A 143 15.77 -1.67 14.77
N LYS A 144 15.68 -2.96 15.02
CA LYS A 144 16.35 -4.03 14.26
C LYS A 144 15.28 -4.89 13.58
N SER A 145 15.28 -4.92 12.26
CA SER A 145 14.27 -5.61 11.46
C SER A 145 14.88 -6.42 10.32
N GLY A 146 14.27 -7.58 10.04
CA GLY A 146 14.54 -8.41 8.88
C GLY A 146 15.98 -8.90 8.76
N LEU A 147 16.50 -8.81 7.55
CA LEU A 147 17.87 -9.20 7.18
C LEU A 147 18.84 -8.02 7.19
N ASN A 148 18.41 -6.84 7.65
CA ASN A 148 19.32 -5.69 7.79
C ASN A 148 20.51 -6.11 8.65
N GLU A 149 21.72 -5.65 8.33
CA GLU A 149 22.90 -5.92 9.18
C GLU A 149 22.92 -4.92 10.34
N LEU A 150 22.58 -3.68 10.06
CA LEU A 150 22.52 -2.61 11.05
C LEU A 150 21.12 -2.50 11.70
N ALA A 151 21.08 -1.88 12.86
CA ALA A 151 19.87 -1.34 13.47
C ALA A 151 19.91 0.20 13.40
N VAL A 152 18.75 0.83 13.48
CA VAL A 152 18.61 2.29 13.56
C VAL A 152 18.18 2.65 14.97
N SER A 153 18.82 3.64 15.60
CA SER A 153 18.35 4.22 16.85
C SER A 153 18.12 5.70 16.73
N VAL A 154 17.03 6.18 17.31
CA VAL A 154 16.64 7.59 17.41
C VAL A 154 16.64 7.97 18.88
N ILE A 155 17.41 8.98 19.25
CA ILE A 155 17.57 9.41 20.64
C ILE A 155 17.42 10.92 20.71
N ARG A 156 16.81 11.41 21.79
CA ARG A 156 16.80 12.84 22.05
C ARG A 156 18.23 13.35 22.28
N ASN A 157 18.60 14.45 21.64
CA ASN A 157 19.93 15.03 21.77
C ASN A 157 20.17 15.62 23.19
N GLU A 158 21.41 16.01 23.48
CA GLU A 158 21.79 16.55 24.80
C GLU A 158 21.04 17.84 25.16
N SER A 159 20.79 18.71 24.18
CA SER A 159 20.01 19.95 24.35
C SER A 159 18.50 19.70 24.44
N SER A 160 18.05 18.47 24.22
CA SER A 160 16.66 18.08 24.33
C SER A 160 15.71 18.83 23.38
N ASP A 161 16.22 19.29 22.24
CA ASP A 161 15.51 20.11 21.26
C ASP A 161 15.55 19.55 19.83
N ASP A 162 16.19 18.40 19.62
CA ASP A 162 16.22 17.66 18.37
C ASP A 162 16.34 16.14 18.63
N LEU A 163 16.20 15.36 17.57
CA LEU A 163 16.42 13.92 17.56
C LEU A 163 17.67 13.59 16.75
N ASP A 164 18.61 12.90 17.37
CA ASP A 164 19.78 12.33 16.70
C ASP A 164 19.53 10.88 16.29
N VAL A 165 19.96 10.54 15.08
CA VAL A 165 19.81 9.21 14.51
C VAL A 165 21.18 8.55 14.37
N PHE A 166 21.29 7.31 14.83
CA PHE A 166 22.52 6.51 14.79
C PHE A 166 22.26 5.14 14.20
N SER A 167 23.29 4.54 13.59
CA SER A 167 23.32 3.11 13.31
C SER A 167 23.99 2.32 14.44
N SER A 168 23.68 1.03 14.55
CA SER A 168 24.19 0.15 15.61
C SER A 168 25.71 -0.04 15.65
N ASP A 169 26.42 0.35 14.59
CA ASP A 169 27.89 0.42 14.54
C ASP A 169 28.47 1.68 15.21
N GLY A 170 27.61 2.56 15.75
CA GLY A 170 27.98 3.78 16.46
C GLY A 170 28.07 5.03 15.56
N ARG A 171 27.83 4.91 14.25
CA ARG A 171 27.86 6.06 13.35
C ARG A 171 26.61 6.93 13.51
N ARG A 172 26.81 8.24 13.70
CA ARG A 172 25.73 9.24 13.62
C ARG A 172 25.33 9.43 12.16
N ILE A 173 24.05 9.25 11.85
CA ILE A 173 23.46 9.43 10.53
C ILE A 173 23.14 10.92 10.31
N GLY A 174 22.60 11.59 11.32
CA GLY A 174 22.24 13.01 11.30
C GLY A 174 21.17 13.35 12.34
N SER A 175 20.78 14.61 12.45
CA SER A 175 19.62 15.01 13.25
C SER A 175 18.41 15.34 12.39
N VAL A 176 17.23 15.21 13.00
CA VAL A 176 15.93 15.44 12.37
C VAL A 176 15.75 16.90 11.94
N ARG A 177 16.08 17.88 12.79
CA ARG A 177 15.98 19.31 12.42
C ARG A 177 17.16 19.84 11.62
N GLY A 178 18.26 19.09 11.59
CA GLY A 178 19.50 19.47 10.94
C GLY A 178 19.72 18.73 9.62
N GLU A 179 20.66 17.79 9.64
CA GLU A 179 21.18 17.17 8.43
C GLU A 179 20.12 16.37 7.66
N LEU A 180 19.19 15.69 8.35
CA LEU A 180 18.17 14.88 7.69
C LEU A 180 17.06 15.73 7.08
N ALA A 181 16.64 16.84 7.72
CA ALA A 181 15.67 17.77 7.14
C ALA A 181 16.21 18.50 5.89
N ALA A 182 17.53 18.64 5.76
CA ALA A 182 18.15 19.25 4.59
C ALA A 182 18.14 18.33 3.36
N LEU A 183 17.85 17.04 3.53
CA LEU A 183 17.78 16.07 2.44
C LEU A 183 16.39 16.14 1.79
N SER A 184 16.37 16.37 0.48
CA SER A 184 15.12 16.38 -0.30
C SER A 184 14.49 15.00 -0.48
N ASN A 185 15.26 13.93 -0.24
CA ASN A 185 14.85 12.54 -0.40
C ASN A 185 15.07 11.75 0.88
N ALA A 186 14.37 10.62 0.98
CA ALA A 186 14.55 9.69 2.09
C ALA A 186 16.00 9.16 2.16
N THR A 187 16.55 9.07 3.37
CA THR A 187 17.86 8.44 3.59
C THR A 187 17.69 6.94 3.65
N ARG A 188 18.55 6.18 2.96
CA ARG A 188 18.55 4.71 3.01
C ARG A 188 19.70 4.20 3.87
N LEU A 189 19.40 3.27 4.75
CA LEU A 189 20.37 2.47 5.50
C LEU A 189 19.95 1.01 5.35
N ASP A 190 20.74 0.19 4.66
CA ASP A 190 20.34 -1.15 4.25
C ASP A 190 18.94 -1.12 3.57
N SER A 191 17.95 -1.88 4.06
CA SER A 191 16.56 -1.81 3.59
C SER A 191 15.74 -0.70 4.26
N TYR A 192 16.21 -0.12 5.38
CA TYR A 192 15.50 0.95 6.06
C TYR A 192 15.44 2.20 5.18
N ARG A 193 14.25 2.79 5.15
CA ARG A 193 14.01 4.13 4.64
C ARG A 193 13.71 5.06 5.81
N LEU A 194 14.49 6.13 5.91
CA LEU A 194 14.36 7.17 6.93
C LEU A 194 13.77 8.42 6.28
N GLU A 195 12.61 8.85 6.75
CA GLU A 195 11.86 9.99 6.23
C GLU A 195 11.62 11.01 7.33
N VAL A 196 11.82 12.29 7.02
CA VAL A 196 11.59 13.40 7.95
C VAL A 196 10.41 14.21 7.42
N PRO A 197 9.17 13.89 7.83
CA PRO A 197 7.97 14.58 7.32
C PRO A 197 7.84 16.01 7.86
N ASP A 198 8.42 16.28 9.03
CA ASP A 198 8.44 17.60 9.67
C ASP A 198 9.67 17.75 10.61
N ASN A 199 9.78 18.90 11.26
CA ASN A 199 10.92 19.23 12.12
C ASN A 199 10.88 18.55 13.51
N SER A 200 10.03 17.56 13.72
CA SER A 200 9.88 16.88 15.02
C SER A 200 9.73 15.37 14.89
N THR A 201 9.56 14.86 13.66
CA THR A 201 9.17 13.49 13.40
C THR A 201 10.16 12.83 12.45
N ILE A 202 10.43 11.55 12.70
CA ILE A 202 11.11 10.67 11.77
C ILE A 202 10.35 9.35 11.63
N ASP A 203 10.17 8.92 10.39
CA ASP A 203 9.62 7.62 10.03
C ASP A 203 10.75 6.68 9.61
N ILE A 204 10.76 5.48 10.19
CA ILE A 204 11.70 4.40 9.90
C ILE A 204 10.89 3.24 9.30
N VAL A 205 11.04 3.01 8.00
CA VAL A 205 10.27 2.00 7.27
C VAL A 205 11.20 0.90 6.78
N ASP A 206 10.88 -0.36 7.11
CA ASP A 206 11.47 -1.53 6.47
C ASP A 206 10.41 -2.28 5.66
N GLU A 207 10.42 -2.03 4.34
CA GLU A 207 9.47 -2.61 3.38
C GLU A 207 9.58 -4.14 3.29
N SER A 208 10.75 -4.71 3.57
CA SER A 208 10.97 -6.15 3.46
C SER A 208 10.19 -6.93 4.52
N THR A 209 10.02 -6.32 5.68
CA THR A 209 9.32 -6.86 6.86
C THR A 209 7.95 -6.22 7.09
N GLY A 210 7.59 -5.19 6.32
CA GLY A 210 6.31 -4.50 6.45
C GLY A 210 6.16 -3.72 7.75
N VAL A 211 7.27 -3.28 8.36
CA VAL A 211 7.28 -2.52 9.62
C VAL A 211 7.55 -1.05 9.34
N SER A 212 6.75 -0.18 9.96
CA SER A 212 6.95 1.27 9.99
C SER A 212 6.95 1.75 11.44
N VAL A 213 7.95 2.52 11.83
CA VAL A 213 8.07 3.13 13.16
C VAL A 213 8.18 4.65 13.00
N THR A 214 7.20 5.36 13.53
CA THR A 214 7.17 6.82 13.61
C THR A 214 7.62 7.25 14.98
N VAL A 215 8.65 8.10 15.07
CA VAL A 215 9.11 8.71 16.32
C VAL A 215 8.92 10.22 16.22
N THR A 216 8.08 10.78 17.08
CA THR A 216 7.84 12.22 17.20
C THR A 216 8.37 12.74 18.53
N MET A 217 9.15 13.81 18.49
CA MET A 217 9.59 14.53 19.67
C MET A 217 8.46 15.40 20.22
N GLU A 218 8.15 15.22 21.50
CA GLU A 218 7.21 16.05 22.25
C GLU A 218 7.96 16.88 23.31
N THR A 219 7.26 17.71 24.07
CA THR A 219 7.89 18.67 25.00
C THR A 219 8.83 17.97 25.99
N SER A 220 8.47 16.78 26.47
CA SER A 220 9.21 16.07 27.53
C SER A 220 9.34 14.56 27.31
N SER A 221 8.95 14.06 26.13
CA SER A 221 8.93 12.63 25.82
C SER A 221 9.09 12.40 24.31
N LEU A 222 9.24 11.13 23.95
CA LEU A 222 9.07 10.66 22.58
C LEU A 222 7.74 9.93 22.45
N ARG A 223 6.96 10.32 21.44
CA ARG A 223 5.80 9.55 20.98
C ARG A 223 6.22 8.62 19.86
N VAL A 224 5.83 7.36 19.99
CA VAL A 224 6.19 6.26 19.10
C VAL A 224 4.91 5.64 18.59
N GLY A 225 4.75 5.63 17.28
CA GLY A 225 3.75 4.83 16.59
C GLY A 225 4.44 3.70 15.84
N VAL A 226 3.89 2.49 15.89
CA VAL A 226 4.34 1.37 15.08
C VAL A 226 3.16 0.83 14.28
N GLN A 227 3.39 0.60 12.99
CA GLN A 227 2.46 -0.03 12.08
C GLN A 227 3.12 -1.25 11.46
N LEU A 228 2.41 -2.37 11.38
CA LEU A 228 2.97 -3.59 10.83
C LEU A 228 1.92 -4.50 10.18
N ASP A 229 2.38 -5.25 9.18
CA ASP A 229 1.62 -6.35 8.55
C ASP A 229 1.63 -7.58 9.47
N LEU A 230 0.77 -7.56 10.49
CA LEU A 230 0.71 -8.61 11.50
C LEU A 230 0.21 -9.93 10.88
N ALA A 231 -0.83 -9.87 10.06
CA ALA A 231 -1.44 -11.06 9.48
C ALA A 231 -0.56 -11.72 8.41
N GLY A 232 0.18 -10.93 7.62
CA GLY A 232 1.04 -11.45 6.56
C GLY A 232 2.45 -11.81 7.04
N LYS A 233 3.14 -10.89 7.72
CA LYS A 233 4.56 -11.05 8.07
C LYS A 233 4.79 -11.64 9.45
N TYR A 234 3.88 -11.43 10.39
CA TYR A 234 4.02 -11.87 11.78
C TYR A 234 2.81 -12.67 12.27
N PRO A 235 2.34 -13.69 11.53
CA PRO A 235 1.05 -14.35 11.78
C PRO A 235 1.00 -15.09 13.14
N SER A 236 2.15 -15.38 13.75
CA SER A 236 2.24 -16.01 15.07
C SER A 236 2.17 -15.01 16.23
N GLY A 237 2.10 -13.71 15.94
CA GLY A 237 2.12 -12.64 16.92
C GLY A 237 3.51 -12.07 17.17
N LEU A 238 3.54 -11.10 18.08
CA LEU A 238 4.73 -10.43 18.57
C LEU A 238 4.64 -10.35 20.08
N ASP A 239 5.79 -10.39 20.72
CA ASP A 239 5.93 -10.20 22.16
C ASP A 239 6.42 -8.77 22.46
N GLY A 240 6.53 -8.37 23.72
CA GLY A 240 6.90 -7.04 24.21
C GLY A 240 5.73 -6.22 24.73
N LEU A 241 6.05 -5.00 25.19
CA LEU A 241 5.10 -4.06 25.78
C LEU A 241 3.91 -3.71 24.88
N LEU A 242 4.06 -3.77 23.56
CA LEU A 242 2.99 -3.49 22.59
C LEU A 242 2.37 -4.76 21.97
N GLY A 243 3.00 -5.93 22.10
CA GLY A 243 2.62 -7.15 21.39
C GLY A 243 1.90 -8.20 22.24
N ASP A 244 2.29 -8.35 23.51
CA ASP A 244 1.83 -9.44 24.39
C ASP A 244 0.45 -9.22 25.02
N SER A 245 -0.55 -8.94 24.20
CA SER A 245 -1.91 -8.84 24.70
C SER A 245 -2.97 -9.37 23.75
N ASP A 246 -3.99 -9.99 24.34
CA ASP A 246 -5.15 -10.53 23.64
C ASP A 246 -6.41 -10.48 24.54
N ALA A 247 -7.48 -11.18 24.17
CA ALA A 247 -8.70 -11.25 24.98
C ALA A 247 -8.47 -11.78 26.41
N SER A 248 -7.48 -12.67 26.61
CA SER A 248 -7.15 -13.29 27.90
C SER A 248 -6.39 -12.36 28.84
N GLY A 249 -5.61 -11.42 28.31
CA GLY A 249 -4.92 -10.40 29.09
C GLY A 249 -3.53 -10.06 28.56
N PHE A 250 -2.54 -9.94 29.45
CA PHE A 250 -1.17 -9.53 29.17
C PHE A 250 -0.18 -10.66 29.46
N ARG A 251 0.57 -11.10 28.45
CA ARG A 251 1.51 -12.23 28.58
C ARG A 251 2.89 -11.74 29.03
N LEU A 252 3.37 -12.23 30.16
CA LEU A 252 4.70 -11.93 30.66
C LEU A 252 5.77 -12.70 29.88
N ARG A 253 7.01 -12.24 29.96
CA ARG A 253 8.15 -12.91 29.32
C ARG A 253 8.27 -14.39 29.68
N ASN A 254 7.97 -14.76 30.92
CA ASN A 254 7.97 -16.16 31.39
C ASN A 254 6.82 -17.02 30.84
N GLY A 255 5.89 -16.44 30.06
CA GLY A 255 4.75 -17.12 29.46
C GLY A 255 3.47 -17.11 30.31
N SER A 256 3.52 -16.65 31.55
CA SER A 256 2.31 -16.46 32.38
C SER A 256 1.45 -15.30 31.83
N VAL A 257 0.15 -15.32 32.10
CA VAL A 257 -0.79 -14.29 31.62
C VAL A 257 -1.42 -13.59 32.81
N LEU A 258 -1.27 -12.27 32.87
CA LEU A 258 -2.04 -11.40 33.75
C LEU A 258 -3.41 -11.10 33.14
N PRO A 259 -4.51 -11.18 33.89
CA PRO A 259 -5.84 -10.88 33.37
C PRO A 259 -5.97 -9.46 32.82
N ALA A 260 -6.90 -9.27 31.89
CA ALA A 260 -7.17 -7.97 31.27
C ALA A 260 -7.53 -6.83 32.25
N GLY A 261 -8.14 -7.16 33.40
CA GLY A 261 -8.53 -6.20 34.44
C GLY A 261 -7.53 -6.09 35.61
N SER A 262 -6.25 -6.32 35.33
CA SER A 262 -5.18 -6.20 36.33
C SER A 262 -4.98 -4.75 36.78
N SER A 263 -4.50 -4.56 38.02
CA SER A 263 -4.19 -3.24 38.58
C SER A 263 -2.95 -2.61 37.94
N GLU A 264 -2.72 -1.31 38.12
CA GLU A 264 -1.55 -0.65 37.52
C GLU A 264 -0.24 -1.21 38.06
N ARG A 265 -0.20 -1.58 39.34
CA ARG A 265 0.96 -2.24 39.96
C ARG A 265 1.26 -3.59 39.33
N GLN A 266 0.23 -4.38 39.02
CA GLN A 266 0.40 -5.65 38.32
C GLN A 266 0.89 -5.44 36.89
N LEU A 267 0.37 -4.42 36.20
CA LEU A 267 0.80 -4.06 34.85
C LEU A 267 2.23 -3.50 34.83
N PHE A 268 2.67 -2.84 35.91
CA PHE A 268 4.06 -2.43 36.11
C PHE A 268 5.00 -3.64 36.23
N GLU A 269 4.61 -4.68 36.97
CA GLU A 269 5.37 -5.94 37.00
C GLU A 269 5.41 -6.62 35.64
N PHE A 270 4.29 -6.62 34.89
CA PHE A 270 4.28 -7.11 33.51
C PHE A 270 5.25 -6.33 32.62
N GLY A 271 5.25 -5.00 32.68
CA GLY A 271 6.14 -4.21 31.86
C GLY A 271 7.62 -4.42 32.24
N ASN A 272 7.92 -4.57 33.52
CA ASN A 272 9.25 -4.93 34.02
C ASN A 272 9.71 -6.31 33.52
N SER A 273 8.79 -7.24 33.26
CA SER A 273 9.13 -8.55 32.66
C SER A 273 9.69 -8.42 31.23
N TRP A 274 9.39 -7.33 30.53
CA TRP A 274 9.84 -7.05 29.17
C TRP A 274 11.11 -6.20 29.07
N ARG A 275 11.75 -5.92 30.21
CA ARG A 275 13.09 -5.30 30.27
C ARG A 275 14.10 -6.10 29.44
N LEU A 276 15.07 -5.41 28.85
CA LEU A 276 16.21 -6.03 28.20
C LEU A 276 17.08 -6.76 29.24
N ASN A 277 17.31 -8.04 29.01
CA ASN A 277 18.21 -8.85 29.83
C ASN A 277 19.67 -8.54 29.51
N SER A 278 20.57 -8.83 30.47
CA SER A 278 22.00 -8.54 30.33
C SER A 278 22.65 -9.20 29.11
N SER A 279 22.16 -10.37 28.71
CA SER A 279 22.62 -11.14 27.55
C SER A 279 22.02 -10.69 26.21
N GLU A 280 20.94 -9.91 26.22
CA GLU A 280 20.29 -9.44 25.00
C GLU A 280 21.04 -8.22 24.42
N PRO A 281 21.14 -8.08 23.09
CA PRO A 281 21.72 -6.91 22.47
C PRO A 281 20.80 -5.70 22.68
N SER A 282 21.39 -4.57 23.08
CA SER A 282 20.74 -3.26 22.97
C SER A 282 21.20 -2.59 21.67
N TYR A 283 20.25 -2.10 20.90
CA TYR A 283 20.51 -1.37 19.66
C TYR A 283 20.45 0.15 19.84
N LEU A 284 20.22 0.61 21.06
CA LEU A 284 20.21 2.03 21.40
C LEU A 284 21.65 2.56 21.48
N HIS A 285 21.88 3.74 20.92
CA HIS A 285 23.15 4.45 21.07
C HIS A 285 23.41 4.87 22.55
N TYR A 286 24.69 4.89 22.92
CA TYR A 286 25.18 5.28 24.24
C TYR A 286 26.22 6.40 24.11
N PRO A 287 26.14 7.45 24.95
CA PRO A 287 27.22 8.42 25.07
C PRO A 287 28.54 7.75 25.46
N ALA A 288 29.64 8.43 25.17
CA ALA A 288 30.97 7.92 25.51
C ALA A 288 31.09 7.62 27.02
N GLY A 289 31.59 6.42 27.35
CA GLY A 289 31.76 5.97 28.73
C GLY A 289 30.46 5.55 29.45
N LYS A 290 29.32 5.58 28.75
CA LYS A 290 28.03 5.10 29.25
C LYS A 290 27.67 3.77 28.61
N GLY A 291 26.88 2.98 29.32
CA GLY A 291 26.29 1.75 28.81
C GLY A 291 24.89 1.54 29.38
N ARG A 292 24.27 0.40 29.04
CA ARG A 292 22.89 0.08 29.44
C ARG A 292 22.62 0.25 30.93
N ALA A 293 23.57 -0.13 31.78
CA ALA A 293 23.41 -0.07 33.23
C ALA A 293 23.24 1.36 33.76
N ASP A 294 23.78 2.37 33.07
CA ASP A 294 23.61 3.79 33.44
C ASP A 294 22.18 4.30 33.22
N PHE A 295 21.36 3.58 32.47
CA PHE A 295 20.00 3.97 32.10
C PHE A 295 18.95 3.06 32.74
N CYS A 296 19.30 2.33 33.80
CA CYS A 296 18.41 1.36 34.45
C CYS A 296 18.50 1.44 35.97
N ASP A 297 17.37 1.74 36.61
CA ASP A 297 17.20 1.72 38.06
C ASP A 297 16.09 0.74 38.44
N LEU A 298 16.47 -0.39 39.01
CA LEU A 298 15.55 -1.44 39.45
C LEU A 298 14.77 -1.06 40.72
N SER A 299 15.19 0.00 41.42
CA SER A 299 14.53 0.50 42.63
C SER A 299 13.52 1.61 42.35
N PHE A 300 13.39 2.04 41.09
CA PHE A 300 12.43 3.05 40.69
C PHE A 300 10.99 2.56 40.90
N VAL A 301 10.21 3.31 41.66
CA VAL A 301 8.78 3.06 41.90
C VAL A 301 8.00 4.26 41.37
N PRO A 302 7.14 4.07 40.35
CA PRO A 302 6.33 5.17 39.84
C PRO A 302 5.17 5.49 40.77
N ALA A 303 4.59 6.67 40.56
CA ALA A 303 3.24 6.95 41.02
C ALA A 303 2.25 6.10 40.21
N PHE A 304 1.23 5.57 40.89
CA PHE A 304 0.16 4.81 40.26
C PHE A 304 -1.13 5.65 40.33
N ALA A 305 -1.82 5.81 39.20
CA ALA A 305 -3.06 6.60 39.13
C ALA A 305 -4.15 6.04 40.05
N GLU A 306 -4.13 4.72 40.31
CA GLU A 306 -5.04 4.06 41.24
C GLU A 306 -4.97 4.63 42.68
N ASP A 307 -3.83 5.21 43.07
CA ASP A 307 -3.64 5.82 44.39
C ASP A 307 -4.34 7.19 44.54
N PHE A 308 -4.76 7.80 43.43
CA PHE A 308 -5.28 9.17 43.38
C PHE A 308 -6.76 9.27 42.98
N ASN A 309 -7.46 8.13 42.88
CA ASN A 309 -8.87 8.07 42.46
C ASN A 309 -9.81 8.94 43.33
N ASP A 310 -9.52 9.03 44.63
CA ASP A 310 -10.36 9.77 45.59
C ASP A 310 -9.99 11.26 45.68
N ASN A 311 -8.78 11.64 45.27
CA ASN A 311 -8.29 13.01 45.36
C ASN A 311 -7.28 13.35 44.27
N LEU A 312 -7.79 13.72 43.09
CA LEU A 312 -6.94 14.11 41.96
C LEU A 312 -6.04 15.32 42.27
N LEU A 313 -6.39 16.19 43.23
CA LEU A 313 -5.55 17.34 43.57
C LEU A 313 -4.21 16.92 44.22
N GLU A 314 -4.16 15.77 44.90
CA GLU A 314 -2.92 15.23 45.46
C GLU A 314 -1.93 14.82 44.36
N LEU A 315 -2.43 14.30 43.24
CA LEU A 315 -1.60 14.00 42.07
C LEU A 315 -0.87 15.26 41.56
N PHE A 316 -1.55 16.41 41.60
CA PHE A 316 -0.96 17.72 41.28
C PHE A 316 -0.17 18.33 42.44
N GLY A 317 0.12 17.59 43.52
CA GLY A 317 0.83 18.09 44.70
C GLY A 317 0.17 19.31 45.34
N GLY A 318 -1.17 19.38 45.32
CA GLY A 318 -1.91 20.52 45.87
C GLY A 318 -2.01 21.74 44.95
N ASN A 319 -1.41 21.71 43.75
CA ASN A 319 -1.44 22.85 42.83
C ASN A 319 -2.79 22.93 42.09
N THR A 320 -3.71 23.71 42.64
CA THR A 320 -5.06 23.88 42.10
C THR A 320 -5.06 24.60 40.74
N GLU A 321 -4.15 25.55 40.52
CA GLU A 321 -4.08 26.30 39.26
C GLU A 321 -3.65 25.41 38.10
N LEU A 322 -2.59 24.62 38.29
CA LEU A 322 -2.12 23.65 37.29
C LEU A 322 -3.20 22.59 37.01
N LYS A 323 -3.84 22.07 38.06
CA LYS A 323 -4.91 21.09 37.95
C LYS A 323 -6.06 21.63 37.11
N ASN A 324 -6.58 22.82 37.44
CA ASN A 324 -7.71 23.41 36.72
C ASN A 324 -7.37 23.78 35.27
N ALA A 325 -6.15 24.29 35.01
CA ALA A 325 -5.69 24.57 33.65
C ALA A 325 -5.56 23.29 32.81
N SER A 326 -5.12 22.20 33.42
CA SER A 326 -4.99 20.89 32.75
C SER A 326 -6.35 20.26 32.46
N GLU A 327 -7.32 20.37 33.38
CA GLU A 327 -8.70 19.88 33.17
C GLU A 327 -9.35 20.51 31.95
N GLU A 328 -9.11 21.81 31.71
CA GLU A 328 -9.65 22.50 30.54
C GLU A 328 -9.14 21.90 29.22
N VAL A 329 -7.87 21.49 29.18
CA VAL A 329 -7.24 20.86 28.02
C VAL A 329 -7.72 19.42 27.85
N CYS A 330 -7.73 18.67 28.96
CA CYS A 330 -7.98 17.22 28.96
C CYS A 330 -9.45 16.85 28.76
N ARG A 331 -10.40 17.77 28.98
CA ARG A 331 -11.84 17.52 28.76
C ARG A 331 -12.18 16.97 27.38
N SER A 332 -11.37 17.30 26.36
CA SER A 332 -11.54 16.81 24.98
C SER A 332 -11.06 15.36 24.75
N SER A 333 -10.39 14.75 25.74
CA SER A 333 -9.76 13.43 25.65
C SER A 333 -10.71 12.27 25.97
N GLY A 334 -11.97 12.54 26.32
CA GLY A 334 -12.99 11.52 26.53
C GLY A 334 -12.59 10.50 27.60
N SER A 335 -12.59 9.20 27.25
CA SER A 335 -12.18 8.12 28.18
C SER A 335 -10.71 8.18 28.60
N SER A 336 -9.89 9.01 27.96
CA SER A 336 -8.48 9.22 28.27
C SER A 336 -8.22 10.53 29.04
N ASP A 337 -9.26 11.14 29.61
CA ASP A 337 -9.14 12.33 30.46
C ASP A 337 -8.17 12.12 31.63
N LEU A 338 -8.31 11.01 32.38
CA LEU A 338 -7.44 10.71 33.51
C LEU A 338 -5.96 10.57 33.12
N THR A 339 -5.67 9.90 32.00
CA THR A 339 -4.28 9.76 31.50
C THR A 339 -3.70 11.12 31.09
N CYS A 340 -4.50 11.97 30.43
CA CYS A 340 -4.06 13.33 30.08
C CYS A 340 -3.80 14.19 31.34
N MET A 341 -4.64 14.06 32.36
CA MET A 341 -4.46 14.73 33.64
C MET A 341 -3.20 14.23 34.37
N PHE A 342 -2.92 12.94 34.27
CA PHE A 342 -1.73 12.32 34.85
C PHE A 342 -0.45 12.84 34.20
N ASP A 343 -0.41 12.88 32.86
CA ASP A 343 0.70 13.48 32.10
C ASP A 343 1.01 14.91 32.57
N ALA A 344 -0.04 15.74 32.72
CA ALA A 344 0.09 17.11 33.17
C ALA A 344 0.67 17.23 34.59
N ALA A 345 0.23 16.35 35.47
CA ALA A 345 0.65 16.33 36.87
C ALA A 345 2.10 15.84 37.02
N GLN A 346 2.46 14.74 36.36
CA GLN A 346 3.80 14.16 36.47
C GLN A 346 4.86 14.98 35.75
N LEU A 347 4.50 15.65 34.66
CA LEU A 347 5.40 16.58 33.95
C LEU A 347 5.31 18.02 34.50
N ARG A 348 4.42 18.27 35.47
CA ARG A 348 4.17 19.60 36.08
C ARG A 348 3.94 20.69 35.03
N SER A 349 3.19 20.37 33.98
CA SER A 349 3.13 21.18 32.77
C SER A 349 1.78 21.08 32.07
N VAL A 350 1.16 22.24 31.78
CA VAL A 350 -0.03 22.30 30.91
C VAL A 350 0.33 21.92 29.46
N ALA A 351 1.56 22.18 29.02
CA ALA A 351 2.00 21.79 27.68
C ALA A 351 2.04 20.26 27.53
N ALA A 352 2.37 19.52 28.59
CA ALA A 352 2.28 18.07 28.58
C ALA A 352 0.83 17.57 28.41
N ALA A 353 -0.14 18.23 29.06
CA ALA A 353 -1.56 17.95 28.85
C ALA A 353 -1.98 18.19 27.39
N GLN A 354 -1.45 19.25 26.77
CA GLN A 354 -1.73 19.58 25.37
C GLN A 354 -1.15 18.55 24.42
N ASP A 355 0.11 18.15 24.61
CA ASP A 355 0.77 17.10 23.85
C ASP A 355 0.01 15.77 23.97
N ALA A 356 -0.40 15.39 25.20
CA ALA A 356 -1.22 14.21 25.46
C ALA A 356 -2.57 14.26 24.72
N ALA A 357 -3.30 15.37 24.81
CA ALA A 357 -4.58 15.52 24.13
C ALA A 357 -4.44 15.48 22.59
N VAL A 358 -3.35 16.01 22.04
CA VAL A 358 -3.00 15.87 20.61
C VAL A 358 -2.74 14.41 20.28
N ALA A 359 -1.85 13.75 21.03
CA ALA A 359 -1.49 12.34 20.83
C ALA A 359 -2.70 11.40 20.89
N ILE A 360 -3.63 11.62 21.84
CA ILE A 360 -4.88 10.85 21.97
C ILE A 360 -5.76 10.99 20.72
N ARG A 361 -5.93 12.22 20.23
CA ARG A 361 -6.72 12.47 19.00
C ARG A 361 -6.07 11.85 17.77
N ASP A 362 -4.76 11.99 17.66
CA ASP A 362 -4.01 11.50 16.52
C ASP A 362 -3.95 9.97 16.48
N GLU A 363 -3.80 9.30 17.64
CA GLU A 363 -3.96 7.86 17.73
C GLU A 363 -5.37 7.41 17.35
N THR A 364 -6.40 8.04 17.92
CA THR A 364 -7.80 7.69 17.62
C THR A 364 -8.07 7.77 16.12
N ARG A 365 -7.61 8.84 15.47
CA ARG A 365 -7.72 9.01 14.02
C ARG A 365 -6.90 7.96 13.26
N THR A 366 -5.67 7.70 13.69
CA THR A 366 -4.80 6.72 13.04
C THR A 366 -5.41 5.33 13.10
N ARG A 367 -6.01 4.93 14.23
CA ARG A 367 -6.68 3.63 14.35
C ARG A 367 -7.88 3.48 13.42
N VAL A 368 -8.67 4.53 13.23
CA VAL A 368 -9.77 4.54 12.26
C VAL A 368 -9.23 4.33 10.84
N VAL A 369 -8.16 5.04 10.46
CA VAL A 369 -7.55 4.91 9.13
C VAL A 369 -6.93 3.52 8.92
N LEU A 370 -6.24 2.97 9.92
CA LEU A 370 -5.60 1.65 9.81
C LEU A 370 -6.65 0.55 9.66
N ALA A 371 -7.77 0.63 10.39
CA ALA A 371 -8.84 -0.36 10.35
C ALA A 371 -9.68 -0.32 9.06
N ASN A 372 -9.63 0.79 8.33
CA ASN A 372 -10.47 1.03 7.16
C ASN A 372 -10.05 0.15 5.97
N ARG A 373 -11.01 -0.60 5.42
CA ARG A 373 -10.83 -1.50 4.29
C ARG A 373 -11.27 -0.82 3.00
N PRO A 374 -10.47 -0.89 1.93
CA PRO A 374 -10.78 -0.18 0.70
C PRO A 374 -12.02 -0.74 -0.02
N PRO A 375 -12.74 0.11 -0.79
CA PRO A 375 -13.89 -0.30 -1.59
C PRO A 375 -13.58 -1.42 -2.57
N GLN A 376 -14.60 -2.07 -3.12
CA GLN A 376 -14.46 -3.15 -4.09
C GLN A 376 -15.39 -2.92 -5.29
N PHE A 377 -14.84 -3.03 -6.50
CA PHE A 377 -15.62 -3.07 -7.73
C PHE A 377 -16.19 -4.48 -7.89
N VAL A 378 -17.51 -4.60 -7.86
CA VAL A 378 -18.23 -5.87 -7.97
C VAL A 378 -18.89 -5.95 -9.34
N SER A 379 -18.74 -7.11 -9.98
CA SER A 379 -19.23 -7.37 -11.35
C SER A 379 -18.65 -6.44 -12.43
N ALA A 380 -17.58 -5.72 -12.13
CA ALA A 380 -16.87 -4.93 -13.14
C ALA A 380 -16.05 -5.86 -14.05
N PRO A 381 -16.18 -5.75 -15.39
CA PRO A 381 -15.48 -6.65 -16.30
C PRO A 381 -13.98 -6.39 -16.31
N SER A 382 -13.17 -7.43 -16.51
CA SER A 382 -11.72 -7.30 -16.67
C SER A 382 -11.32 -6.77 -18.06
N GLN A 383 -12.22 -6.81 -19.03
CA GLN A 383 -11.98 -6.35 -20.40
C GLN A 383 -13.17 -5.58 -20.97
N LEU A 384 -12.90 -4.57 -21.79
CA LEU A 384 -13.90 -3.84 -22.57
C LEU A 384 -13.62 -4.01 -24.05
N ARG A 385 -14.51 -4.67 -24.77
CA ARG A 385 -14.37 -4.87 -26.22
C ARG A 385 -15.08 -3.77 -26.99
N VAL A 386 -14.33 -3.08 -27.83
CA VAL A 386 -14.79 -1.97 -28.65
C VAL A 386 -14.61 -2.31 -30.13
N ASN A 387 -15.66 -2.08 -30.92
CA ASN A 387 -15.65 -2.26 -32.37
C ASN A 387 -15.72 -0.90 -33.06
N GLY A 388 -14.64 -0.48 -33.72
CA GLY A 388 -14.47 0.83 -34.34
C GLY A 388 -14.67 1.95 -33.32
N SER A 389 -15.48 2.93 -33.70
CA SER A 389 -15.88 4.07 -32.87
C SER A 389 -17.14 3.83 -32.04
N ASN A 390 -17.62 2.59 -31.90
CA ASN A 390 -18.85 2.35 -31.13
C ASN A 390 -18.61 2.50 -29.62
N SER A 391 -19.53 3.17 -28.94
CA SER A 391 -19.53 3.22 -27.47
C SER A 391 -19.82 1.85 -26.86
N VAL A 392 -19.22 1.60 -25.69
CA VAL A 392 -19.44 0.41 -24.88
C VAL A 392 -20.03 0.84 -23.53
N GLY A 393 -21.22 0.31 -23.23
CA GLY A 393 -21.89 0.49 -21.95
C GLY A 393 -21.59 -0.67 -20.98
N VAL A 394 -21.30 -0.35 -19.73
CA VAL A 394 -21.02 -1.32 -18.66
C VAL A 394 -21.78 -0.92 -17.42
N THR A 395 -22.38 -1.90 -16.75
CA THR A 395 -22.96 -1.72 -15.42
C THR A 395 -22.17 -2.53 -14.40
N PHE A 396 -21.80 -1.91 -13.29
CA PHE A 396 -21.13 -2.56 -12.16
C PHE A 396 -21.62 -1.94 -10.86
N SER A 397 -21.26 -2.53 -9.71
CA SER A 397 -21.52 -1.94 -8.40
C SER A 397 -20.21 -1.71 -7.66
N VAL A 398 -20.20 -0.75 -6.73
CA VAL A 398 -19.07 -0.53 -5.83
C VAL A 398 -19.56 -0.64 -4.41
N THR A 399 -18.95 -1.55 -3.65
CA THR A 399 -19.31 -1.84 -2.26
C THR A 399 -18.12 -1.64 -1.35
N ASP A 400 -18.37 -1.25 -0.11
CA ASP A 400 -17.33 -1.10 0.89
C ASP A 400 -17.51 -2.15 2.01
N PRO A 401 -16.45 -2.90 2.39
CA PRO A 401 -16.55 -3.90 3.46
C PRO A 401 -16.94 -3.33 4.83
N ASP A 402 -16.74 -2.04 5.07
CA ASP A 402 -17.06 -1.34 6.32
C ASP A 402 -18.43 -0.64 6.25
N GLY A 403 -19.17 -0.81 5.14
CA GLY A 403 -20.51 -0.25 4.96
C GLY A 403 -20.54 1.21 4.50
N ALA A 404 -19.38 1.77 4.16
CA ALA A 404 -19.27 3.11 3.60
C ALA A 404 -19.89 3.20 2.19
N SER A 405 -20.22 4.42 1.76
CA SER A 405 -20.72 4.71 0.41
C SER A 405 -19.62 5.35 -0.43
N PRO A 406 -18.88 4.57 -1.23
CA PRO A 406 -17.72 5.07 -1.97
C PRO A 406 -18.13 5.98 -3.14
N ASN A 407 -17.37 7.04 -3.33
CA ASN A 407 -17.49 7.91 -4.49
C ASN A 407 -16.61 7.39 -5.63
N VAL A 408 -17.18 7.28 -6.84
CA VAL A 408 -16.48 6.76 -8.02
C VAL A 408 -16.24 7.89 -9.01
N THR A 409 -15.00 8.03 -9.47
CA THR A 409 -14.62 9.04 -10.46
C THR A 409 -13.72 8.45 -11.55
N VAL A 410 -13.68 9.13 -12.70
CA VAL A 410 -12.74 8.82 -13.77
C VAL A 410 -11.39 9.40 -13.38
N LEU A 411 -10.41 8.54 -13.13
CA LEU A 411 -9.06 8.98 -12.79
C LEU A 411 -8.15 9.07 -14.02
N GLU A 412 -8.37 8.23 -15.03
CA GLU A 412 -7.67 8.35 -16.32
C GLU A 412 -8.51 7.81 -17.48
N ALA A 413 -8.48 8.52 -18.61
CA ALA A 413 -9.17 8.18 -19.86
C ALA A 413 -8.33 8.69 -21.04
N VAL A 414 -7.57 7.79 -21.66
CA VAL A 414 -6.69 8.07 -22.81
C VAL A 414 -7.16 7.24 -24.00
N GLY A 415 -7.21 7.84 -25.19
CA GLY A 415 -7.74 7.21 -26.40
C GLY A 415 -9.26 7.10 -26.46
N GLY A 416 -9.97 7.82 -25.59
CA GLY A 416 -11.43 7.83 -25.53
C GLY A 416 -11.95 8.79 -24.45
N THR A 417 -13.27 8.83 -24.33
CA THR A 417 -14.00 9.54 -23.27
C THR A 417 -14.81 8.56 -22.44
N ALA A 418 -14.89 8.81 -21.14
CA ALA A 418 -15.69 8.03 -20.21
C ALA A 418 -16.80 8.89 -19.63
N LYS A 419 -18.05 8.46 -19.80
CA LYS A 419 -19.20 9.02 -19.07
C LYS A 419 -19.58 8.06 -17.97
N LEU A 420 -19.72 8.57 -16.75
CA LEU A 420 -20.02 7.76 -15.56
C LEU A 420 -21.24 8.35 -14.86
N GLU A 421 -22.23 7.51 -14.63
CA GLU A 421 -23.49 7.89 -13.98
C GLU A 421 -23.78 6.97 -12.78
N ALA A 422 -24.16 7.57 -11.65
CA ALA A 422 -24.56 6.86 -10.45
C ALA A 422 -26.01 6.37 -10.58
N GLY A 423 -26.23 5.08 -10.34
CA GLY A 423 -27.54 4.44 -10.26
C GLY A 423 -28.02 4.24 -8.83
N ALA A 424 -29.13 3.51 -8.67
CA ALA A 424 -29.65 3.13 -7.36
C ALA A 424 -28.75 2.07 -6.67
N SER A 425 -28.74 2.08 -5.34
CA SER A 425 -28.16 1.01 -4.52
C SER A 425 -26.67 0.70 -4.81
N GLY A 426 -25.85 1.73 -5.06
CA GLY A 426 -24.41 1.56 -5.32
C GLY A 426 -24.06 1.04 -6.72
N SER A 427 -25.03 0.96 -7.62
CA SER A 427 -24.81 0.65 -9.04
C SER A 427 -24.24 1.86 -9.78
N TRP A 428 -23.40 1.61 -10.77
CA TRP A 428 -22.78 2.61 -11.64
C TRP A 428 -22.91 2.18 -13.10
N GLN A 429 -23.18 3.15 -13.97
CA GLN A 429 -23.20 2.96 -15.42
C GLN A 429 -22.05 3.74 -16.04
N LEU A 430 -21.19 3.03 -16.75
CA LEU A 430 -20.08 3.60 -17.51
C LEU A 430 -20.40 3.47 -19.00
N VAL A 431 -20.20 4.55 -19.74
CA VAL A 431 -20.15 4.54 -21.20
C VAL A 431 -18.75 4.97 -21.63
N TRP A 432 -17.99 4.04 -22.22
CA TRP A 432 -16.70 4.32 -22.83
C TRP A 432 -16.89 4.57 -24.33
N GLN A 433 -16.40 5.69 -24.81
CA GLN A 433 -16.47 6.09 -26.22
C GLN A 433 -15.04 6.33 -26.73
N PRO A 434 -14.49 5.46 -27.58
CA PRO A 434 -13.17 5.67 -28.18
C PRO A 434 -13.12 6.92 -29.03
N VAL A 435 -11.91 7.45 -29.21
CA VAL A 435 -11.63 8.44 -30.26
C VAL A 435 -11.40 7.71 -31.58
N ASP A 436 -12.10 8.13 -32.62
CA ASP A 436 -11.97 7.60 -33.98
C ASP A 436 -10.52 7.66 -34.46
N ASN A 437 -10.02 6.56 -35.04
CA ASN A 437 -8.67 6.45 -35.59
C ASN A 437 -7.53 6.75 -34.59
N TRP A 438 -7.73 6.51 -33.30
CA TRP A 438 -6.71 6.75 -32.28
C TRP A 438 -5.47 5.84 -32.46
N ARG A 439 -4.29 6.46 -32.58
CA ARG A 439 -3.00 5.80 -32.83
C ARG A 439 -2.02 5.84 -31.64
N GLY A 440 -2.49 6.21 -30.46
CA GLY A 440 -1.69 6.22 -29.23
C GLY A 440 -2.08 5.11 -28.26
N ASP A 441 -1.54 5.17 -27.05
CA ASP A 441 -1.93 4.28 -25.97
C ASP A 441 -3.40 4.47 -25.59
N ILE A 442 -4.07 3.38 -25.23
CA ILE A 442 -5.46 3.38 -24.78
C ILE A 442 -5.49 2.92 -23.33
N LYS A 443 -6.14 3.72 -22.48
CA LYS A 443 -6.20 3.44 -21.04
C LYS A 443 -7.45 4.04 -20.43
N LEU A 444 -8.23 3.21 -19.74
CA LEU A 444 -9.34 3.66 -18.93
C LEU A 444 -9.15 3.17 -17.51
N GLN A 445 -9.51 4.04 -16.57
CA GLN A 445 -9.13 3.80 -15.21
C GLN A 445 -10.04 4.56 -14.25
N LEU A 446 -10.90 3.83 -13.55
CA LEU A 446 -11.80 4.38 -12.54
C LEU A 446 -11.17 4.28 -11.15
N VAL A 447 -11.59 5.17 -10.25
CA VAL A 447 -11.17 5.16 -8.85
C VAL A 447 -12.41 5.23 -7.97
N ALA A 448 -12.48 4.36 -6.97
CA ALA A 448 -13.45 4.40 -5.89
C ALA A 448 -12.73 4.84 -4.62
N VAL A 449 -13.29 5.84 -3.93
CA VAL A 449 -12.75 6.38 -2.68
C VAL A 449 -13.86 6.40 -1.63
N ASP A 450 -13.63 5.80 -0.47
CA ASP A 450 -14.56 5.89 0.65
C ASP A 450 -14.44 7.22 1.42
N GLU A 451 -15.26 7.40 2.44
CA GLU A 451 -15.31 8.60 3.27
C GLU A 451 -14.13 8.76 4.25
N VAL A 452 -13.38 7.69 4.52
CA VAL A 452 -12.18 7.69 5.37
C VAL A 452 -10.90 7.87 4.53
N GLY A 453 -11.01 7.72 3.21
CA GLY A 453 -9.98 7.96 2.21
C GLY A 453 -9.30 6.71 1.67
N ALA A 454 -9.77 5.49 1.92
CA ALA A 454 -9.20 4.31 1.26
C ALA A 454 -9.70 4.19 -0.19
N VAL A 455 -8.86 3.60 -1.03
CA VAL A 455 -8.94 3.73 -2.48
C VAL A 455 -8.81 2.38 -3.16
N THR A 456 -9.67 2.15 -4.15
CA THR A 456 -9.52 1.05 -5.10
C THR A 456 -9.59 1.56 -6.53
N VAL A 457 -8.76 0.99 -7.39
CA VAL A 457 -8.68 1.33 -8.81
C VAL A 457 -9.14 0.15 -9.64
N TRP A 458 -10.04 0.42 -10.59
CA TRP A 458 -10.40 -0.52 -11.63
C TRP A 458 -9.76 -0.11 -12.96
N THR A 459 -8.99 -1.04 -13.53
CA THR A 459 -8.24 -0.88 -14.79
C THR A 459 -8.64 -2.03 -15.73
N PRO A 460 -9.68 -1.89 -16.58
CA PRO A 460 -9.99 -2.92 -17.57
C PRO A 460 -8.95 -2.91 -18.69
N ARG A 461 -8.73 -4.06 -19.32
CA ARG A 461 -8.00 -4.14 -20.58
C ARG A 461 -8.93 -3.85 -21.75
N ILE A 462 -8.64 -2.81 -22.53
CA ILE A 462 -9.48 -2.41 -23.66
C ILE A 462 -9.09 -3.23 -24.88
N VAL A 463 -10.01 -4.01 -25.42
CA VAL A 463 -9.83 -4.78 -26.66
C VAL A 463 -10.43 -3.97 -27.81
N VAL A 464 -9.59 -3.52 -28.73
CA VAL A 464 -9.97 -2.71 -29.88
C VAL A 464 -9.94 -3.56 -31.13
N CYS A 465 -11.07 -3.58 -31.83
CA CYS A 465 -11.13 -4.01 -33.21
C CYS A 465 -11.49 -2.79 -34.08
N ASP A 466 -10.63 -2.38 -35.01
CA ASP A 466 -10.88 -1.22 -35.86
C ASP A 466 -10.60 -1.53 -37.34
N CYS A 467 -11.34 -2.51 -37.88
CA CYS A 467 -11.19 -2.97 -39.27
C CYS A 467 -11.88 -2.09 -40.32
N GLY A 468 -12.54 -1.02 -39.89
CA GLY A 468 -13.40 -0.20 -40.74
C GLY A 468 -14.44 -1.03 -41.52
N SER A 469 -14.83 -0.55 -42.70
CA SER A 469 -15.69 -1.25 -43.67
C SER A 469 -14.91 -2.17 -44.62
N ARG A 470 -13.60 -2.34 -44.41
CA ARG A 470 -12.66 -3.00 -45.33
C ARG A 470 -12.23 -4.40 -44.87
N GLY A 471 -12.83 -4.89 -43.80
CA GLY A 471 -12.55 -6.19 -43.23
C GLY A 471 -13.41 -6.48 -42.00
N ARG A 472 -13.05 -7.54 -41.28
CA ARG A 472 -13.75 -7.96 -40.07
C ARG A 472 -12.80 -8.32 -38.95
N CYS A 473 -13.25 -8.09 -37.71
CA CYS A 473 -12.52 -8.47 -36.50
C CYS A 473 -12.19 -9.95 -36.54
N CYS A 474 -10.95 -10.30 -36.19
CA CYS A 474 -10.52 -11.68 -36.11
C CYS A 474 -9.74 -11.92 -34.82
N PRO A 475 -10.42 -12.36 -33.75
CA PRO A 475 -9.78 -12.62 -32.45
C PRO A 475 -8.64 -13.65 -32.52
N ASP A 476 -8.66 -14.53 -33.53
CA ASP A 476 -7.69 -15.61 -33.71
C ASP A 476 -6.64 -15.32 -34.81
N CYS A 477 -6.68 -14.16 -35.48
CA CYS A 477 -5.78 -13.87 -36.60
C CYS A 477 -4.41 -13.35 -36.19
N GLY A 478 -4.26 -12.85 -34.95
CA GLY A 478 -3.05 -12.20 -34.48
C GLY A 478 -3.34 -10.93 -33.69
N MET A 479 -2.27 -10.28 -33.23
CA MET A 479 -2.35 -9.06 -32.43
C MET A 479 -1.53 -7.98 -33.12
N ALA A 480 -2.16 -6.84 -33.41
CA ALA A 480 -1.48 -5.68 -33.99
C ALA A 480 -0.68 -4.94 -32.90
N ASP A 481 -1.30 -4.75 -31.74
CA ASP A 481 -0.69 -4.15 -30.55
C ASP A 481 -1.11 -4.94 -29.31
N ASP A 482 -0.18 -5.13 -28.38
CA ASP A 482 -0.46 -5.80 -27.11
C ASP A 482 0.25 -5.10 -25.94
N THR A 483 -0.51 -4.48 -25.04
CA THR A 483 0.00 -3.78 -23.85
C THR A 483 -0.73 -4.22 -22.58
N ALA A 484 -0.30 -3.67 -21.43
CA ALA A 484 -0.97 -3.86 -20.14
C ALA A 484 -2.43 -3.38 -20.13
N TYR A 485 -2.73 -2.29 -20.86
CA TYR A 485 -4.02 -1.59 -20.75
C TYR A 485 -4.93 -1.79 -21.94
N TYR A 486 -4.36 -2.14 -23.09
CA TYR A 486 -5.15 -2.38 -24.28
C TYR A 486 -4.52 -3.42 -25.20
N HIS A 487 -5.36 -3.91 -26.09
CA HIS A 487 -5.05 -4.91 -27.08
C HIS A 487 -5.76 -4.55 -28.38
N ARG A 488 -5.01 -4.49 -29.47
CA ARG A 488 -5.57 -4.28 -30.81
C ARG A 488 -5.53 -5.57 -31.59
N GLU A 489 -6.69 -6.03 -32.02
CA GLU A 489 -6.83 -7.25 -32.83
C GLU A 489 -6.42 -7.00 -34.27
N GLU A 490 -5.81 -8.00 -34.92
CA GLU A 490 -5.63 -7.96 -36.36
C GLU A 490 -6.94 -8.22 -37.11
N CYS A 491 -7.08 -7.53 -38.23
CA CYS A 491 -8.25 -7.61 -39.08
C CYS A 491 -8.09 -8.65 -40.17
N LYS A 492 -9.18 -9.39 -40.45
CA LYS A 492 -9.27 -10.20 -41.65
C LYS A 492 -9.79 -9.32 -42.79
N CYS A 493 -8.89 -8.92 -43.68
CA CYS A 493 -9.18 -7.99 -44.75
C CYS A 493 -10.03 -8.59 -45.88
N ASP A 494 -10.91 -7.75 -46.41
CA ASP A 494 -11.64 -8.05 -47.63
C ASP A 494 -10.70 -7.99 -48.84
N LEU A 495 -11.12 -8.57 -49.95
CA LEU A 495 -10.32 -8.63 -51.18
C LEU A 495 -9.92 -7.22 -51.62
N GLY A 496 -8.62 -7.03 -51.86
CA GLY A 496 -8.06 -5.74 -52.27
C GLY A 496 -7.58 -4.87 -51.13
N PHE A 497 -7.58 -5.37 -49.88
CA PHE A 497 -7.01 -4.69 -48.74
C PHE A 497 -6.00 -5.59 -48.01
N THR A 498 -4.99 -4.98 -47.40
CA THR A 498 -3.95 -5.63 -46.59
C THR A 498 -3.52 -4.70 -45.44
N GLY A 499 -2.62 -5.19 -44.59
CA GLY A 499 -2.20 -4.51 -43.37
C GLY A 499 -3.01 -4.98 -42.15
N PRO A 500 -2.48 -4.76 -40.93
CA PRO A 500 -3.08 -5.26 -39.70
C PRO A 500 -4.49 -4.71 -39.43
N GLN A 501 -4.86 -3.54 -39.96
CA GLN A 501 -6.20 -2.95 -39.83
C GLN A 501 -6.88 -2.77 -41.21
N CYS A 502 -6.41 -3.48 -42.25
CA CYS A 502 -6.92 -3.36 -43.62
C CYS A 502 -6.81 -1.94 -44.19
N GLU A 503 -5.80 -1.20 -43.74
CA GLU A 503 -5.59 0.18 -44.08
C GLU A 503 -4.91 0.38 -45.44
N GLN A 504 -4.32 -0.67 -46.01
CA GLN A 504 -3.57 -0.62 -47.26
C GLN A 504 -4.39 -1.19 -48.41
N ALA A 505 -4.71 -0.38 -49.41
CA ALA A 505 -5.32 -0.87 -50.64
C ALA A 505 -4.28 -1.60 -51.50
N VAL A 506 -4.67 -2.75 -52.02
CA VAL A 506 -3.88 -3.57 -52.95
C VAL A 506 -4.60 -3.59 -54.29
N LYS A 507 -3.87 -3.28 -55.35
CA LYS A 507 -4.38 -3.38 -56.72
C LYS A 507 -4.73 -4.84 -57.03
N ILE A 508 -6.00 -5.10 -57.30
CA ILE A 508 -6.45 -6.41 -57.77
C ILE A 508 -6.45 -6.39 -59.29
N CYS A 509 -5.59 -7.20 -59.91
CA CYS A 509 -5.51 -7.30 -61.37
C CYS A 509 -6.26 -8.55 -61.82
N LEU A 510 -7.50 -8.37 -62.33
CA LEU A 510 -8.26 -9.44 -62.98
C LEU A 510 -7.96 -9.54 -64.49
N THR A 511 -7.35 -8.51 -65.07
CA THR A 511 -6.76 -8.45 -66.42
C THR A 511 -5.55 -7.49 -66.43
N SER A 512 -4.99 -7.11 -67.59
CA SER A 512 -3.86 -6.18 -67.72
C SER A 512 -4.11 -4.77 -67.18
N ASP A 513 -5.37 -4.43 -66.86
CA ASP A 513 -5.74 -3.17 -66.22
C ASP A 513 -6.00 -3.39 -64.73
N CYS A 514 -5.07 -2.91 -63.90
CA CYS A 514 -5.16 -2.99 -62.45
C CYS A 514 -5.90 -1.75 -61.90
N GLN A 515 -6.94 -1.98 -61.09
CA GLN A 515 -7.68 -0.92 -60.40
C GLN A 515 -7.55 -1.04 -58.88
N GLU A 516 -7.51 0.09 -58.19
CA GLU A 516 -7.62 0.16 -56.73
C GLU A 516 -9.10 0.10 -56.33
N PRO A 517 -9.46 -0.63 -55.26
CA PRO A 517 -10.82 -0.59 -54.74
C PRO A 517 -11.18 0.84 -54.28
N GLN A 518 -12.36 1.34 -54.66
CA GLN A 518 -12.87 2.62 -54.15
C GLN A 518 -13.60 2.40 -52.80
N ASP A 519 -13.35 3.31 -51.85
CA ASP A 519 -14.02 3.30 -50.54
C ASP A 519 -15.54 3.41 -50.68
N LYS A 520 -16.27 2.50 -50.03
CA LYS A 520 -17.69 2.71 -49.76
C LYS A 520 -17.81 3.69 -48.59
N GLY A 521 -17.74 4.99 -48.90
CA GLY A 521 -18.18 6.02 -47.97
C GLY A 521 -19.68 5.94 -47.76
N ASP A 522 -20.15 6.44 -46.62
CA ASP A 522 -21.57 6.54 -46.25
C ASP A 522 -22.36 7.38 -47.27
N GLU A 523 -22.82 6.77 -48.36
CA GLU A 523 -23.77 7.40 -49.30
C GLU A 523 -25.19 7.10 -48.84
N GLU A 524 -25.88 8.17 -48.45
CA GLU A 524 -27.28 8.22 -48.00
C GLU A 524 -28.30 8.02 -49.14
N ASP A 525 -27.96 7.30 -50.21
CA ASP A 525 -28.89 7.04 -51.31
C ASP A 525 -28.91 5.54 -51.66
N GLY A 526 -30.08 4.92 -51.50
CA GLY A 526 -30.32 3.49 -51.62
C GLY A 526 -30.22 2.94 -53.04
N ARG A 527 -29.07 3.06 -53.69
CA ARG A 527 -28.72 2.33 -54.91
C ARG A 527 -27.54 1.40 -54.69
N VAL A 528 -27.85 0.11 -54.60
CA VAL A 528 -26.87 -0.97 -54.71
C VAL A 528 -26.33 -0.97 -56.14
N ASP A 529 -25.07 -0.59 -56.36
CA ASP A 529 -24.37 -0.83 -57.64
C ASP A 529 -23.95 -2.30 -57.69
N ASP A 530 -24.75 -3.12 -58.37
CA ASP A 530 -24.60 -4.57 -58.59
C ASP A 530 -23.45 -4.93 -59.56
N ARG A 531 -22.34 -4.18 -59.59
CA ARG A 531 -21.28 -4.38 -60.60
C ARG A 531 -20.38 -5.61 -60.36
N TRP A 532 -20.56 -6.34 -59.25
CA TRP A 532 -19.72 -7.49 -58.88
C TRP A 532 -20.45 -8.84 -58.77
N SER A 533 -21.74 -8.92 -59.10
CA SER A 533 -22.53 -10.17 -58.96
C SER A 533 -22.43 -11.14 -60.15
N GLY A 534 -21.53 -10.91 -61.11
CA GLY A 534 -21.67 -11.48 -62.46
C GLY A 534 -20.49 -12.25 -63.06
N VAL A 535 -19.58 -12.91 -62.31
CA VAL A 535 -18.54 -13.75 -62.96
C VAL A 535 -18.17 -15.01 -62.17
N PHE A 536 -19.09 -15.96 -62.06
CA PHE A 536 -18.72 -17.37 -61.86
C PHE A 536 -19.64 -18.28 -62.70
N LYS A 537 -19.17 -18.68 -63.88
CA LYS A 537 -19.68 -19.88 -64.57
C LYS A 537 -18.73 -21.04 -64.27
N VAL A 538 -19.20 -21.98 -63.46
CA VAL A 538 -18.52 -23.27 -63.24
C VAL A 538 -18.68 -24.11 -64.51
N GLY A 539 -17.59 -24.29 -65.25
CA GLY A 539 -17.48 -25.26 -66.33
C GLY A 539 -17.12 -26.64 -65.78
N ARG A 540 -18.06 -27.59 -65.88
CA ARG A 540 -17.84 -29.03 -65.70
C ARG A 540 -16.74 -29.52 -66.65
N SER A 541 -15.81 -30.33 -66.13
CA SER A 541 -15.06 -31.30 -66.93
C SER A 541 -15.34 -32.71 -66.37
N VAL A 542 -15.87 -33.58 -67.23
CA VAL A 542 -16.01 -35.02 -67.00
C VAL A 542 -15.47 -35.73 -68.24
N HIS A 543 -14.35 -36.43 -68.06
CA HIS A 543 -13.92 -37.68 -68.71
C HIS A 543 -12.56 -38.03 -68.06
N GLY A 544 -12.27 -39.22 -67.56
CA GLY A 544 -12.99 -40.47 -67.40
C GLY A 544 -12.02 -41.49 -66.77
N GLU A 545 -12.56 -42.30 -65.87
CA GLU A 545 -12.14 -43.67 -65.48
C GLU A 545 -10.69 -43.94 -65.03
N HIS A 546 -10.53 -44.34 -63.76
CA HIS A 546 -10.39 -45.76 -63.41
C HIS A 546 -10.66 -45.99 -61.91
N SER A 547 -11.53 -46.96 -61.65
CA SER A 547 -11.97 -47.47 -60.36
C SER A 547 -10.84 -48.04 -59.50
N ILE A 548 -10.98 -47.96 -58.17
CA ILE A 548 -10.93 -49.12 -57.24
C ILE A 548 -11.55 -48.69 -55.90
N ILE A 549 -12.35 -49.62 -55.37
CA ILE A 549 -13.22 -49.54 -54.19
C ILE A 549 -12.50 -50.20 -52.99
N ILE A 550 -13.01 -49.96 -51.77
CA ILE A 550 -12.90 -50.78 -50.53
C ILE A 550 -11.70 -50.43 -49.63
N ALA A 551 -11.77 -50.21 -48.32
CA ALA A 551 -12.84 -50.03 -47.33
C ALA A 551 -12.23 -49.51 -46.00
N SER A 552 -13.10 -49.06 -45.11
CA SER A 552 -12.86 -48.70 -43.71
C SER A 552 -12.82 -49.92 -42.77
N VAL A 553 -11.86 -49.95 -41.85
CA VAL A 553 -11.85 -50.57 -40.48
C VAL A 553 -10.64 -49.92 -39.78
N GLY A 554 -10.59 -49.44 -38.54
CA GLY A 554 -11.35 -49.67 -37.31
C GLY A 554 -10.33 -49.89 -36.18
N ALA A 555 -10.18 -48.87 -35.33
CA ALA A 555 -9.88 -48.89 -33.89
C ALA A 555 -8.57 -49.48 -33.29
N VAL A 556 -8.24 -48.91 -32.11
CA VAL A 556 -7.62 -49.52 -30.91
C VAL A 556 -6.12 -49.25 -30.63
N THR A 557 -5.91 -48.36 -29.64
CA THR A 557 -4.89 -48.30 -28.55
C THR A 557 -3.42 -48.71 -28.77
N SER A 558 -2.48 -47.88 -28.30
CA SER A 558 -1.72 -48.11 -27.04
C SER A 558 -0.64 -47.04 -26.80
N LEU A 559 -0.47 -46.72 -25.51
CA LEU A 559 0.69 -46.12 -24.85
C LEU A 559 2.03 -46.58 -25.43
N VAL A 560 3.03 -45.67 -25.50
CA VAL A 560 4.40 -45.90 -24.97
C VAL A 560 5.03 -44.55 -24.58
N LEU A 561 5.45 -44.44 -23.32
CA LEU A 561 6.39 -43.45 -22.81
C LEU A 561 7.76 -43.60 -23.48
N LEU A 562 8.41 -42.49 -23.82
CA LEU A 562 9.88 -42.46 -23.87
C LEU A 562 10.42 -41.16 -23.27
N SER A 563 10.86 -41.31 -22.03
CA SER A 563 11.92 -40.56 -21.37
C SER A 563 13.23 -40.65 -22.16
N VAL A 564 13.89 -39.51 -22.40
CA VAL A 564 15.33 -39.47 -22.67
C VAL A 564 15.96 -38.36 -21.83
N ARG A 565 16.79 -38.78 -20.88
CA ARG A 565 17.85 -38.02 -20.22
C ARG A 565 19.19 -38.49 -20.79
N LEU A 566 20.23 -37.68 -20.54
CA LEU A 566 21.68 -37.85 -20.78
C LEU A 566 22.13 -36.98 -21.98
N ASN A 567 23.03 -36.01 -21.85
CA ASN A 567 24.04 -35.69 -20.82
C ASN A 567 23.95 -34.25 -20.31
#